data_AF-A0A957V3Z4-F1
#
_entry.id   AF-A0A957V3Z4-F1
#
_cell.length_a   1.000
_cell.length_b   1.000
_cell.length_c   1.000
_cell.angle_alpha   90.00
_cell.angle_beta   90.00
_cell.angle_gamma   90.00
#
_symmetry.space_group_name_H-M   'P 1'
#
loop_
_entity.id
_entity.type
_entity.pdbx_description
1 polymer ?
#
loop_
_entity_poly.entity_id
_entity_poly.type
_entity_poly.pdbx_seq_one_letter_code
_entity_poly.pdbx_strand_id
1 'polypeptide(L)'
;RMMGANMAYRKSALLDIGGFDEFYEWVFDDTDIAVRLAFGGKSIRPVADAWVYHAPASSRNRVAYTPVGRWWVQTKAAAYFAIKNGRTAGESGRAIALRILHLFHGHWQWLGEMQRAGQLTFGQMMSMRWRELVAVGQGMLAGLARPRQLLASARSTGAADESAAAFVPFLPGAAPATGAVDPVTGRQPVITMPEPPLRVCLLSGAYPPAAYEGVG
;
A
#
# COMPACT_ATOMS: atom_id res chain seq x y z
N ARG A 1 -9.21 9.98 0.30
CA ARG A 1 -7.96 9.18 0.12
C ARG A 1 -7.95 8.67 -1.31
N MET A 2 -6.81 8.69 -2.00
CA MET A 2 -6.68 8.00 -3.28
C MET A 2 -6.76 6.49 -3.04
N MET A 3 -7.49 5.76 -3.88
CA MET A 3 -7.56 4.31 -3.76
C MET A 3 -6.42 3.69 -4.58
N GLY A 4 -5.50 2.99 -3.91
CA GLY A 4 -4.37 2.30 -4.52
C GLY A 4 -4.69 1.17 -5.50
N ALA A 5 -5.96 0.97 -5.85
CA ALA A 5 -6.42 -0.15 -6.65
C ALA A 5 -6.35 0.08 -8.17
N ASN A 6 -6.23 1.33 -8.63
CA ASN A 6 -5.97 1.66 -10.04
C ASN A 6 -5.08 2.88 -10.13
N MET A 7 -3.77 2.66 -10.14
CA MET A 7 -2.76 3.71 -10.20
C MET A 7 -1.63 3.32 -11.15
N ALA A 8 -1.19 4.28 -11.96
CA ALA A 8 -0.03 4.13 -12.83
C ALA A 8 1.04 5.16 -12.44
N TYR A 9 2.28 4.71 -12.36
CA TYR A 9 3.43 5.56 -12.01
C TYR A 9 4.50 5.47 -13.08
N ARG A 10 5.20 6.58 -13.35
CA ARG A 10 6.46 6.52 -14.09
C ARG A 10 7.49 5.79 -13.23
N LYS A 11 8.19 4.80 -13.81
CA LYS A 11 9.27 4.06 -13.12
C LYS A 11 10.29 4.99 -12.48
N SER A 12 10.81 5.95 -13.24
CA SER A 12 11.78 6.94 -12.75
C SER A 12 11.24 7.72 -11.54
N ALA A 13 9.97 8.12 -11.58
CA ALA A 13 9.34 8.84 -10.49
C ALA A 13 9.29 8.04 -9.17
N LEU A 14 9.04 6.72 -9.24
CA LEU A 14 9.06 5.83 -8.08
C LEU A 14 10.48 5.61 -7.57
N LEU A 15 11.44 5.37 -8.45
CA LEU A 15 12.84 5.12 -8.06
C LEU A 15 13.46 6.34 -7.36
N ASP A 16 13.14 7.55 -7.83
CA ASP A 16 13.61 8.79 -7.20
C ASP A 16 13.19 8.94 -5.73
N ILE A 17 12.06 8.35 -5.34
CA ILE A 17 11.56 8.39 -3.94
C ILE A 17 11.89 7.12 -3.15
N GLY A 18 12.66 6.20 -3.73
CA GLY A 18 13.03 4.92 -3.10
C GLY A 18 11.96 3.83 -3.18
N GLY A 19 11.00 3.94 -4.10
CA GLY A 19 9.94 2.93 -4.29
C GLY A 19 8.92 2.88 -3.14
N PHE A 20 8.35 1.70 -2.90
CA PHE A 20 7.42 1.45 -1.79
C PHE A 20 8.18 1.32 -0.45
N ASP A 21 7.51 1.61 0.66
CA ASP A 21 8.03 1.35 2.02
C ASP A 21 7.48 0.00 2.49
N GLU A 22 8.33 -1.01 2.59
CA GLU A 22 7.91 -2.39 2.91
C GLU A 22 7.42 -2.57 4.36
N PHE A 23 7.42 -1.51 5.18
CA PHE A 23 6.72 -1.52 6.46
C PHE A 23 5.19 -1.75 6.31
N TYR A 24 4.59 -1.26 5.23
CA TYR A 24 3.14 -1.34 5.04
C TYR A 24 2.73 -2.74 4.54
N GLU A 25 2.20 -3.55 5.45
CA GLU A 25 1.70 -4.90 5.09
C GLU A 25 0.28 -4.89 4.48
N TRP A 26 -0.52 -3.87 4.82
CA TRP A 26 -1.88 -3.73 4.33
C TRP A 26 -2.36 -2.28 4.53
N VAL A 27 -2.70 -1.62 3.42
CA VAL A 27 -3.17 -0.22 3.39
C VAL A 27 -2.05 0.79 3.72
N PHE A 28 -2.24 2.04 3.30
CA PHE A 28 -1.36 3.22 3.44
C PHE A 28 -0.11 3.28 2.58
N ASP A 29 0.29 2.21 1.91
CA ASP A 29 1.39 2.17 0.95
C ASP A 29 1.20 3.17 -0.22
N ASP A 30 0.01 3.17 -0.82
CA ASP A 30 -0.43 4.12 -1.86
C ASP A 30 -0.37 5.59 -1.42
N THR A 31 -0.81 5.87 -0.20
CA THR A 31 -0.93 7.21 0.38
C THR A 31 0.45 7.72 0.80
N ASP A 32 1.30 6.83 1.32
CA ASP A 32 2.69 7.11 1.63
C ASP A 32 3.50 7.44 0.37
N ILE A 33 3.34 6.64 -0.71
CA ILE A 33 3.90 7.00 -2.02
C ILE A 33 3.37 8.34 -2.48
N ALA A 34 2.08 8.58 -2.36
CA ALA A 34 1.50 9.81 -2.87
C ALA A 34 2.09 11.06 -2.21
N VAL A 35 2.23 11.02 -0.89
CA VAL A 35 2.84 12.09 -0.11
C VAL A 35 4.32 12.23 -0.42
N ARG A 36 5.07 11.14 -0.54
CA ARG A 36 6.50 11.19 -0.90
C ARG A 36 6.75 11.71 -2.32
N LEU A 37 5.90 11.37 -3.28
CA LEU A 37 5.94 11.95 -4.63
C LEU A 37 5.70 13.46 -4.57
N ALA A 38 4.70 13.91 -3.81
CA ALA A 38 4.42 15.34 -3.62
C ALA A 38 5.60 16.08 -2.99
N PHE A 39 6.22 15.53 -1.93
CA PHE A 39 7.43 16.11 -1.34
C PHE A 39 8.63 16.11 -2.29
N GLY A 40 8.68 15.15 -3.22
CA GLY A 40 9.65 15.13 -4.32
C GLY A 40 9.31 16.07 -5.49
N GLY A 41 8.35 16.98 -5.35
CA GLY A 41 7.95 17.94 -6.38
C GLY A 41 7.13 17.34 -7.52
N LYS A 42 6.62 16.12 -7.38
CA LYS A 42 5.83 15.43 -8.41
C LYS A 42 4.34 15.62 -8.17
N SER A 43 3.56 15.55 -9.24
CA SER A 43 2.10 15.65 -9.18
C SER A 43 1.43 14.30 -9.37
N ILE A 44 0.29 14.13 -8.72
CA ILE A 44 -0.59 12.97 -8.88
C ILE A 44 -1.93 13.52 -9.32
N ARG A 45 -2.49 12.96 -10.39
CA ARG A 45 -3.72 13.47 -11.00
C ARG A 45 -4.73 12.32 -11.14
N PRO A 46 -5.96 12.48 -10.66
CA PRO A 46 -7.03 11.58 -11.06
C PRO A 46 -7.28 11.74 -12.57
N VAL A 47 -7.54 10.63 -13.25
CA VAL A 47 -7.83 10.61 -14.69
C VAL A 47 -9.31 10.34 -14.86
N ALA A 48 -10.03 11.33 -15.40
CA ALA A 48 -11.48 11.27 -15.56
C ALA A 48 -11.94 10.29 -16.65
N ASP A 49 -11.06 9.87 -17.56
CA ASP A 49 -11.41 9.02 -18.70
C ASP A 49 -11.02 7.53 -18.50
N ALA A 50 -10.41 7.20 -17.35
CA ALA A 50 -9.90 5.86 -17.05
C ALA A 50 -10.67 5.22 -15.88
N TRP A 51 -11.89 4.77 -16.17
CA TRP A 51 -12.83 4.26 -15.17
C TRP A 51 -12.53 2.79 -14.86
N VAL A 52 -12.41 2.46 -13.58
CA VAL A 52 -12.31 1.07 -13.12
C VAL A 52 -13.32 0.84 -12.00
N TYR A 53 -14.15 -0.16 -12.20
CA TYR A 53 -15.11 -0.60 -11.19
C TYR A 53 -14.41 -1.54 -10.21
N HIS A 54 -14.43 -1.17 -8.93
CA HIS A 54 -13.88 -2.00 -7.86
C HIS A 54 -15.00 -2.68 -7.08
N ALA A 55 -14.90 -4.01 -6.95
CA ALA A 55 -15.71 -4.79 -6.02
C ALA A 55 -14.83 -5.21 -4.83
N PRO A 56 -15.30 -5.07 -3.58
CA PRO A 56 -14.53 -5.50 -2.43
C PRO A 56 -14.38 -7.02 -2.40
N ALA A 57 -13.13 -7.47 -2.29
CA ALA A 57 -12.79 -8.88 -2.10
C ALA A 57 -12.34 -9.15 -0.65
N SER A 58 -12.56 -10.40 -0.22
CA SER A 58 -12.03 -10.96 1.03
C SER A 58 -10.51 -11.21 0.90
N SER A 59 -9.82 -11.18 2.03
CA SER A 59 -8.39 -11.49 2.13
C SER A 59 -8.07 -12.06 3.52
N ARG A 60 -6.79 -12.36 3.81
CA ARG A 60 -6.35 -12.72 5.17
C ARG A 60 -6.64 -11.64 6.22
N ASN A 61 -6.88 -10.39 5.79
CA ASN A 61 -7.06 -9.25 6.69
C ASN A 61 -8.53 -8.81 6.81
N ARG A 62 -9.44 -9.25 5.94
CA ARG A 62 -10.87 -8.92 6.04
C ARG A 62 -11.75 -9.91 5.29
N VAL A 63 -12.98 -10.07 5.72
CA VAL A 63 -14.02 -10.75 4.95
C VAL A 63 -14.95 -9.69 4.36
N ALA A 64 -15.04 -9.66 3.03
CA ALA A 64 -15.85 -8.67 2.31
C ALA A 64 -17.32 -8.71 2.77
N TYR A 65 -17.95 -7.53 2.81
CA TYR A 65 -19.35 -7.35 3.24
C TYR A 65 -19.63 -7.80 4.69
N THR A 66 -18.60 -7.96 5.51
CA THR A 66 -18.75 -8.27 6.93
C THR A 66 -17.90 -7.31 7.78
N PRO A 67 -18.22 -7.18 9.06
CA PRO A 67 -17.38 -6.45 10.01
C PRO A 67 -16.06 -7.16 10.38
N VAL A 68 -15.89 -8.41 9.94
CA VAL A 68 -14.77 -9.26 10.36
C VAL A 68 -13.51 -8.83 9.62
N GLY A 69 -12.56 -8.25 10.36
CA GLY A 69 -11.29 -7.83 9.80
C GLY A 69 -10.22 -7.58 10.87
N ARG A 70 -8.96 -7.60 10.43
CA ARG A 70 -7.77 -7.30 11.20
C ARG A 70 -7.49 -5.79 11.17
N TRP A 71 -8.46 -4.99 11.59
CA TRP A 71 -8.42 -3.53 11.51
C TRP A 71 -7.20 -2.91 12.22
N TRP A 72 -6.69 -3.57 13.26
CA TRP A 72 -5.48 -3.15 13.98
C TRP A 72 -4.23 -3.11 13.08
N VAL A 73 -4.17 -3.89 12.01
CA VAL A 73 -3.10 -3.79 11.00
C VAL A 73 -3.11 -2.42 10.33
N GLN A 74 -4.31 -1.95 9.96
CA GLN A 74 -4.50 -0.62 9.38
C GLN A 74 -4.14 0.47 10.40
N THR A 75 -4.46 0.28 11.68
CA THR A 75 -4.10 1.24 12.73
C THR A 75 -2.59 1.34 12.95
N LYS A 76 -1.87 0.20 12.95
CA LYS A 76 -0.40 0.17 12.97
C LYS A 76 0.17 1.00 11.81
N ALA A 77 -0.34 0.76 10.59
CA ALA A 77 0.06 1.48 9.39
C ALA A 77 -0.25 2.98 9.49
N ALA A 78 -1.43 3.36 9.99
CA ALA A 78 -1.84 4.75 10.14
C ALA A 78 -0.98 5.51 11.16
N ALA A 79 -0.65 4.89 12.30
CA ALA A 79 0.23 5.49 13.30
C ALA A 79 1.65 5.72 12.76
N TYR A 80 2.21 4.71 12.08
CA TYR A 80 3.51 4.84 11.41
C TYR A 80 3.48 5.95 10.35
N PHE A 81 2.46 5.96 9.48
CA PHE A 81 2.26 6.97 8.44
C PHE A 81 2.20 8.38 9.03
N ALA A 82 1.40 8.59 10.08
CA ALA A 82 1.22 9.88 10.72
C ALA A 82 2.54 10.42 11.27
N ILE A 83 3.37 9.57 11.88
CA ILE A 83 4.67 9.97 12.41
C ILE A 83 5.65 10.26 11.28
N LYS A 84 5.79 9.35 10.30
CA LYS A 84 6.75 9.52 9.21
C LYS A 84 6.45 10.75 8.38
N ASN A 85 5.23 10.81 7.84
CA ASN A 85 4.86 11.87 6.91
C ASN A 85 4.56 13.19 7.63
N GLY A 86 4.00 13.15 8.85
CA GLY A 86 3.80 14.35 9.66
C GLY A 86 5.11 15.03 10.01
N ARG A 87 6.13 14.27 10.44
CA ARG A 87 7.46 14.84 10.72
C ARG A 87 8.11 15.43 9.47
N THR A 88 8.00 14.73 8.33
CA THR A 88 8.52 15.26 7.05
C THR A 88 7.78 16.52 6.61
N ALA A 89 6.47 16.63 6.89
CA ALA A 89 5.66 17.81 6.61
C ALA A 89 5.96 19.00 7.54
N GLY A 90 6.78 18.82 8.59
CA GLY A 90 7.01 19.85 9.62
C GLY A 90 5.88 19.97 10.64
N GLU A 91 4.99 18.98 10.73
CA GLU A 91 3.91 18.97 11.73
C GLU A 91 4.46 18.84 13.16
N SER A 92 3.81 19.52 14.09
CA SER A 92 4.16 19.41 15.51
C SER A 92 3.89 18.00 16.04
N GLY A 93 4.71 17.55 17.00
CA GLY A 93 4.48 16.26 17.67
C GLY A 93 3.09 16.14 18.30
N ARG A 94 2.53 17.26 18.80
CA ARG A 94 1.16 17.33 19.31
C ARG A 94 0.13 17.08 18.22
N ALA A 95 0.26 17.71 17.06
CA ALA A 95 -0.66 17.51 15.95
C ALA A 95 -0.65 16.06 15.46
N ILE A 96 0.54 15.46 15.35
CA ILE A 96 0.71 14.05 15.00
C ILE A 96 0.03 13.15 16.04
N ALA A 97 0.30 13.37 17.33
CA ALA A 97 -0.29 12.59 18.41
C ALA A 97 -1.82 12.69 18.43
N LEU A 98 -2.38 13.89 18.21
CA LEU A 98 -3.83 14.09 18.12
C LEU A 98 -4.46 13.35 16.93
N ARG A 99 -3.79 13.32 15.77
CA ARG A 99 -4.27 12.55 14.61
C ARG A 99 -4.32 11.05 14.89
N ILE A 100 -3.29 10.51 15.53
CA ILE A 100 -3.23 9.10 15.93
C ILE A 100 -4.34 8.81 16.94
N LEU A 101 -4.49 9.66 17.96
CA LEU A 101 -5.51 9.50 18.99
C LEU A 101 -6.92 9.56 18.38
N HIS A 102 -7.18 10.46 17.43
CA HIS A 102 -8.47 10.58 16.79
C HIS A 102 -8.85 9.31 16.00
N LEU A 103 -7.92 8.76 15.21
CA LEU A 103 -8.13 7.52 14.47
C LEU A 103 -8.38 6.34 15.42
N PHE A 104 -7.54 6.20 16.44
CA PHE A 104 -7.65 5.15 17.44
C PHE A 104 -8.97 5.22 18.21
N HIS A 105 -9.35 6.43 18.65
CA HIS A 105 -10.60 6.68 19.35
C HIS A 105 -11.82 6.38 18.48
N GLY A 106 -11.79 6.79 17.21
CA GLY A 106 -12.86 6.49 16.26
C GLY A 106 -13.06 5.00 16.05
N HIS A 107 -11.98 4.21 15.90
CA HIS A 107 -12.08 2.75 15.83
C HIS A 107 -12.67 2.15 17.12
N TRP A 108 -12.32 2.69 18.28
CA TRP A 108 -12.87 2.21 19.55
C TRP A 108 -14.37 2.49 19.71
N GLN A 109 -14.81 3.66 19.26
CA GLN A 109 -16.23 4.01 19.21
C GLN A 109 -16.98 3.08 18.25
N TRP A 110 -16.44 2.89 17.04
CA TRP A 110 -17.01 2.01 16.02
C TRP A 110 -17.15 0.56 16.50
N LEU A 111 -16.12 -0.01 17.14
CA LEU A 111 -16.20 -1.35 17.75
C LEU A 111 -17.30 -1.43 18.82
N GLY A 112 -17.53 -0.35 19.58
CA GLY A 112 -18.62 -0.26 20.55
C GLY A 112 -20.01 -0.15 19.90
N GLU A 113 -20.12 0.53 18.76
CA GLU A 113 -21.35 0.56 17.96
C GLU A 113 -21.69 -0.82 17.41
N MET A 114 -20.71 -1.53 16.86
CA MET A 114 -20.89 -2.89 16.33
C MET A 114 -21.31 -3.88 17.41
N GLN A 115 -20.74 -3.77 18.61
CA GLN A 115 -21.16 -4.58 19.75
C GLN A 115 -22.61 -4.27 20.16
N ARG A 116 -23.00 -2.99 20.23
CA ARG A 116 -24.39 -2.58 20.50
C ARG A 116 -25.37 -3.04 19.43
N ALA A 117 -24.93 -3.09 18.18
CA ALA A 117 -25.71 -3.59 17.04
C ALA A 117 -25.79 -5.14 16.98
N GLY A 118 -25.18 -5.86 17.93
CA GLY A 118 -25.17 -7.33 17.95
C GLY A 118 -24.26 -7.97 16.90
N GLN A 119 -23.41 -7.19 16.24
CA GLN A 119 -22.46 -7.68 15.23
C GLN A 119 -21.18 -8.25 15.84
N LEU A 120 -20.87 -7.87 17.09
CA LEU A 120 -19.76 -8.39 17.88
C LEU A 120 -20.24 -8.81 19.27
N THR A 121 -19.64 -9.87 19.79
CA THR A 121 -19.73 -10.17 21.23
C THR A 121 -18.85 -9.21 22.03
N PHE A 122 -19.14 -9.06 23.33
CA PHE A 122 -18.30 -8.27 24.23
C PHE A 122 -16.85 -8.76 24.24
N GLY A 123 -16.63 -10.07 24.28
CA GLY A 123 -15.29 -10.67 24.24
C GLY A 123 -14.54 -10.37 22.93
N GLN A 124 -15.23 -10.43 21.79
CA GLN A 124 -14.65 -10.05 20.50
C GLN A 124 -14.25 -8.57 20.48
N MET A 125 -15.15 -7.68 20.93
CA MET A 125 -14.86 -6.24 21.02
C MET A 125 -13.64 -5.97 21.91
N MET A 126 -13.56 -6.58 23.09
CA MET A 126 -12.41 -6.42 24.00
C MET A 126 -11.11 -6.91 23.37
N SER A 127 -11.12 -8.08 22.73
CA SER A 127 -9.96 -8.62 22.04
C SER A 127 -9.49 -7.69 20.91
N MET A 128 -10.42 -7.16 20.12
CA MET A 128 -10.12 -6.22 19.04
C MET A 128 -9.52 -4.92 19.58
N ARG A 129 -10.10 -4.32 20.63
CA ARG A 129 -9.55 -3.10 21.27
C ARG A 129 -8.15 -3.31 21.84
N TRP A 130 -7.89 -4.47 22.43
CA TRP A 130 -6.54 -4.80 22.91
C TRP A 130 -5.53 -4.87 21.76
N ARG A 131 -5.88 -5.54 20.65
CA ARG A 131 -5.03 -5.63 19.46
C ARG A 131 -4.78 -4.26 18.84
N GLU A 132 -5.80 -3.40 18.80
CA GLU A 132 -5.70 -2.00 18.38
C GLU A 132 -4.68 -1.22 19.23
N LEU A 133 -4.75 -1.35 20.57
CA LEU A 133 -3.82 -0.67 21.47
C LEU A 133 -2.37 -1.10 21.22
N VAL A 134 -2.14 -2.41 21.10
CA VAL A 134 -0.81 -2.97 20.79
C VAL A 134 -0.33 -2.46 19.42
N ALA A 135 -1.20 -2.45 18.42
CA ALA A 135 -0.87 -2.02 17.06
C ALA A 135 -0.52 -0.54 16.96
N VAL A 136 -1.23 0.35 17.66
CA VAL A 136 -0.86 1.76 17.79
C VAL A 136 0.55 1.88 18.35
N GLY A 137 0.84 1.20 19.46
CA GLY A 137 2.17 1.21 20.07
C GLY A 137 3.27 0.75 19.11
N GLN A 138 3.04 -0.35 18.40
CA GLN A 138 3.97 -0.86 17.38
C GLN A 138 4.21 0.14 16.24
N GLY A 139 3.13 0.72 15.70
CA GLY A 139 3.21 1.71 14.63
C GLY A 139 3.94 2.98 15.07
N MET A 140 3.67 3.45 16.29
CA MET A 140 4.34 4.60 16.87
C MET A 140 5.84 4.36 17.08
N LEU A 141 6.19 3.23 17.71
CA LEU A 141 7.58 2.85 17.94
C LEU A 141 8.36 2.73 16.62
N ALA A 142 7.79 2.05 15.62
CA ALA A 142 8.41 1.93 14.31
C ALA A 142 8.55 3.31 13.62
N GLY A 143 7.53 4.16 13.72
CA GLY A 143 7.54 5.51 13.14
C GLY A 143 8.65 6.39 13.72
N LEU A 144 8.94 6.24 15.01
CA LEU A 144 9.98 6.99 15.72
C LEU A 144 11.38 6.39 15.55
N ALA A 145 11.51 5.07 15.66
CA ALA A 145 12.79 4.40 15.87
C ALA A 145 13.37 3.72 14.63
N ARG A 146 12.56 3.36 13.62
CA ARG A 146 13.04 2.61 12.44
C ARG A 146 13.17 3.50 11.22
N PRO A 147 14.20 3.40 10.39
CA PRO A 147 14.19 4.01 9.06
C PRO A 147 13.09 3.38 8.19
N ARG A 148 12.72 4.06 7.10
CA ARG A 148 11.83 3.50 6.09
C ARG A 148 12.50 2.30 5.40
N GLN A 149 11.71 1.30 5.03
CA GLN A 149 12.18 0.12 4.31
C GLN A 149 12.05 0.35 2.80
N LEU A 150 12.91 1.23 2.27
CA LEU A 150 12.91 1.64 0.86
C LEU A 150 13.87 0.78 0.04
N LEU A 151 13.67 0.80 -1.29
CA LEU A 151 14.66 0.27 -2.22
C LEU A 151 15.99 1.02 -2.05
N ALA A 152 17.10 0.27 -2.01
CA ALA A 152 18.43 0.87 -1.97
C ALA A 152 18.57 1.85 -3.15
N SER A 153 19.00 3.08 -2.86
CA SER A 153 19.23 4.05 -3.92
C SER A 153 20.37 3.53 -4.78
N ALA A 154 20.14 3.33 -6.08
CA ALA A 154 21.17 3.05 -7.07
C ALA A 154 22.18 4.21 -7.24
N ARG A 155 22.22 5.18 -6.32
CA ARG A 155 23.09 6.36 -6.35
C ARG A 155 24.42 6.16 -5.60
N SER A 156 24.73 4.98 -5.06
CA SER A 156 25.99 4.76 -4.32
C SER A 156 26.81 3.53 -4.73
N THR A 157 26.52 2.88 -5.86
CA THR A 157 27.46 1.94 -6.46
C THR A 157 27.91 2.53 -7.80
N GLY A 158 29.21 2.85 -7.90
CA GLY A 158 29.90 3.11 -9.17
C GLY A 158 29.98 1.84 -10.01
N ALA A 159 28.86 1.20 -10.26
CA ALA A 159 28.73 -0.03 -11.00
C ALA A 159 27.53 0.13 -11.94
N ALA A 160 27.81 0.71 -13.10
CA ALA A 160 26.91 0.70 -14.25
C ALA A 160 26.55 -0.73 -14.72
N ASP A 161 27.15 -1.78 -14.14
CA ASP A 161 26.97 -3.18 -14.54
C ASP A 161 26.03 -4.01 -13.67
N GLU A 162 25.89 -3.76 -12.36
CA GLU A 162 25.12 -4.68 -11.50
C GLU A 162 23.60 -4.40 -11.46
N SER A 163 23.16 -3.18 -11.74
CA SER A 163 21.72 -2.86 -11.78
C SER A 163 20.99 -3.45 -13.00
N ALA A 164 21.74 -3.84 -14.04
CA ALA A 164 21.21 -4.56 -15.19
C ALA A 164 20.85 -6.02 -14.84
N ALA A 165 21.52 -6.61 -13.84
CA ALA A 165 21.31 -8.01 -13.45
C ALA A 165 20.12 -8.22 -12.50
N ALA A 166 19.69 -7.19 -11.75
CA ALA A 166 18.59 -7.32 -10.79
C ALA A 166 17.19 -7.18 -11.42
N PHE A 167 17.09 -6.64 -12.63
CA PHE A 167 15.81 -6.37 -13.28
C PHE A 167 15.71 -7.08 -14.62
N VAL A 168 15.10 -8.27 -14.59
CA VAL A 168 14.67 -8.97 -15.81
C VAL A 168 13.57 -8.12 -16.46
N PRO A 169 13.75 -7.63 -17.71
CA PRO A 169 12.68 -6.98 -18.44
C PRO A 169 11.50 -7.94 -18.54
N PHE A 170 10.29 -7.49 -18.18
CA PHE A 170 9.09 -8.33 -18.25
C PHE A 170 8.91 -8.95 -19.64
N LEU A 171 9.36 -8.25 -20.71
CA LEU A 171 9.55 -8.76 -22.06
C LEU A 171 10.66 -7.97 -22.79
N PRO A 172 11.43 -8.59 -23.73
CA PRO A 172 12.35 -7.86 -24.60
C PRO A 172 11.63 -6.84 -25.47
N GLY A 173 12.31 -5.75 -25.86
CA GLY A 173 11.72 -4.63 -26.62
C GLY A 173 11.02 -5.02 -27.93
N ALA A 174 11.37 -6.18 -28.49
CA ALA A 174 10.81 -6.75 -29.73
C ALA A 174 9.77 -7.86 -29.49
N ALA A 175 9.34 -8.12 -28.25
CA ALA A 175 8.31 -9.13 -28.00
C ALA A 175 6.99 -8.73 -28.69
N PRO A 176 6.32 -9.66 -29.41
CA PRO A 176 5.02 -9.38 -30.02
C PRO A 176 4.04 -8.90 -28.95
N ALA A 177 3.18 -7.94 -29.30
CA ALA A 177 2.14 -7.43 -28.43
C ALA A 177 1.12 -8.54 -28.16
N THR A 178 1.40 -9.40 -27.17
CA THR A 178 0.48 -10.42 -26.72
C THR A 178 -0.65 -9.75 -25.93
N GLY A 179 -1.88 -10.20 -26.15
CA GLY A 179 -3.03 -9.74 -25.35
C GLY A 179 -2.78 -10.01 -23.87
N ALA A 180 -3.45 -9.24 -23.00
CA ALA A 180 -3.36 -9.42 -21.56
C ALA A 180 -3.68 -10.89 -21.18
N VAL A 181 -2.74 -11.60 -20.56
CA VAL A 181 -2.97 -12.97 -20.10
C VAL A 181 -3.71 -12.89 -18.78
N ASP A 182 -4.84 -13.59 -18.65
CA ASP A 182 -5.46 -13.82 -17.36
C ASP A 182 -4.46 -14.55 -16.45
N PRO A 183 -3.99 -13.93 -15.35
CA PRO A 183 -2.95 -14.51 -14.51
C PRO A 183 -3.42 -15.71 -13.69
N VAL A 184 -4.73 -15.96 -13.60
CA VAL A 184 -5.33 -17.07 -12.86
C VAL A 184 -5.61 -18.24 -13.78
N THR A 185 -6.20 -18.00 -14.95
CA THR A 185 -6.62 -19.08 -15.86
C THR A 185 -5.65 -19.33 -17.01
N GLY A 186 -4.68 -18.45 -17.23
CA GLY A 186 -3.80 -18.47 -18.40
C GLY A 186 -4.52 -18.12 -19.72
N ARG A 187 -5.81 -17.79 -19.66
CA ARG A 187 -6.63 -17.49 -20.84
C ARG A 187 -6.20 -16.16 -21.43
N GLN A 188 -5.86 -16.18 -22.71
CA GLN A 188 -5.71 -14.95 -23.49
C GLN A 188 -7.08 -14.56 -24.05
N PRO A 189 -7.61 -13.37 -23.75
CA PRO A 189 -8.76 -12.84 -24.45
C PRO A 189 -8.39 -12.63 -25.92
N VAL A 190 -9.34 -12.91 -26.82
CA VAL A 190 -9.21 -12.76 -28.28
C VAL A 190 -9.09 -11.28 -28.72
N ILE A 191 -9.06 -10.36 -27.75
CA ILE A 191 -8.99 -8.93 -27.99
C ILE A 191 -7.56 -8.58 -28.42
N THR A 192 -7.41 -8.28 -29.71
CA THR A 192 -6.20 -7.69 -30.28
C THR A 192 -6.27 -6.17 -30.10
N MET A 193 -5.32 -5.61 -29.36
CA MET A 193 -5.19 -4.17 -29.20
C MET A 193 -4.40 -3.61 -30.40
N PRO A 194 -4.85 -2.51 -31.04
CA PRO A 194 -4.11 -1.87 -32.13
C PRO A 194 -2.79 -1.24 -31.65
N GLU A 195 -2.67 -0.97 -30.35
CA GLU A 195 -1.49 -0.41 -29.70
C GLU A 195 -0.87 -1.41 -28.71
N PRO A 196 0.45 -1.35 -28.44
CA PRO A 196 1.09 -2.24 -27.48
C PRO A 196 0.49 -2.07 -26.08
N PRO A 197 0.22 -3.17 -25.35
CA PRO A 197 -0.41 -3.10 -24.04
C PRO A 197 0.47 -2.35 -23.02
N LEU A 198 -0.18 -1.65 -22.09
CA LEU A 198 0.48 -1.01 -20.96
C LEU A 198 1.28 -2.06 -20.17
N ARG A 199 2.60 -1.85 -20.05
CA ARG A 199 3.51 -2.76 -19.35
C ARG A 199 3.59 -2.37 -17.87
N VAL A 200 3.07 -3.24 -17.00
CA VAL A 200 3.10 -3.07 -15.55
C VAL A 200 4.28 -3.87 -14.97
N CYS A 201 5.06 -3.25 -14.10
CA CYS A 201 6.17 -3.89 -13.39
C CYS A 201 5.93 -3.72 -11.88
N LEU A 202 6.09 -4.82 -11.14
CA LEU A 202 6.06 -4.79 -9.68
C LEU A 202 7.44 -4.40 -9.15
N LEU A 203 7.51 -3.34 -8.34
CA LEU A 203 8.74 -2.88 -7.71
C LEU A 203 8.68 -3.19 -6.20
N SER A 204 9.34 -4.28 -5.79
CA SER A 204 9.55 -4.65 -4.38
C SER A 204 10.98 -5.16 -4.20
N GLY A 205 11.58 -4.88 -3.04
CA GLY A 205 12.90 -5.41 -2.68
C GLY A 205 12.87 -6.90 -2.36
N ALA A 206 11.69 -7.45 -2.10
CA ALA A 206 11.45 -8.86 -1.80
C ALA A 206 10.80 -9.63 -2.97
N TYR A 207 11.02 -9.23 -4.23
CA TYR A 207 10.51 -9.95 -5.39
C TYR A 207 11.41 -11.15 -5.79
N PRO A 208 10.86 -12.33 -6.12
CA PRO A 208 9.45 -12.71 -6.07
C PRO A 208 8.94 -12.84 -4.62
N PRO A 209 7.69 -12.43 -4.34
CA PRO A 209 7.17 -12.47 -2.97
C PRO A 209 7.10 -13.91 -2.46
N ALA A 210 7.43 -14.11 -1.18
CA ALA A 210 7.34 -15.43 -0.53
C ALA A 210 5.90 -15.95 -0.40
N ALA A 211 4.88 -15.10 -0.57
CA ALA A 211 3.47 -15.45 -0.55
C ALA A 211 2.71 -14.73 -1.68
N TYR A 212 1.90 -15.49 -2.42
CA TYR A 212 0.95 -14.98 -3.40
C TYR A 212 -0.39 -14.77 -2.69
N GLU A 213 -0.82 -13.53 -2.55
CA GLU A 213 -2.14 -13.20 -2.01
C GLU A 213 -3.01 -12.61 -3.11
N GLY A 214 -4.33 -12.65 -2.93
CA GLY A 214 -5.31 -12.13 -3.89
C GLY A 214 -5.07 -10.64 -4.17
N VAL A 215 -4.19 -10.38 -5.13
CA VAL A 215 -4.03 -9.11 -5.80
C VAL A 215 -5.25 -9.02 -6.72
N GLY A 216 -6.10 -8.04 -6.48
CA GLY A 216 -7.04 -7.59 -7.51
C GLY A 216 -6.27 -6.96 -8.66
#